data_AF-A0A352RYC2-F1
#
_entry.id   AF-A0A352RYC2-F1
#
_cell.length_a   1.000
_cell.length_b   1.000
_cell.length_c   1.000
_cell.angle_alpha   90.00
_cell.angle_beta   90.00
_cell.angle_gamma   90.00
#
_symmetry.space_group_name_H-M   'P 1'
#
loop_
_entity.id
_entity.type
_entity.pdbx_description
1 polymer ?
#
loop_
_entity_poly.entity_id
_entity_poly.type
_entity_poly.pdbx_seq_one_letter_code
_entity_poly.pdbx_strand_id
1 'polypeptide(L)'
;PDGARNNPFLERFYREPQRYALAMQLACLNQRVTQLQQWHSAMLAGQRMIGNFLFARDRVYASLTLDTDELALYDALAARLQAPAQRVDLVIMLQATPSLLRERIARRGLPGESGIDDQYLQRLTDAYGELFHRYDEAPVLIVDTAHFNPVDNDVDFRTLLSRIENMRGRRAFLNLVAS
;
A
#
# COMPACT_ATOMS: atom_id res chain seq x y z
N PRO A 1 -4.43 -7.62 7.91
CA PRO A 1 -5.64 -6.84 8.23
C PRO A 1 -5.42 -5.35 7.90
N ASP A 2 -6.18 -4.80 6.95
CA ASP A 2 -6.12 -3.37 6.66
C ASP A 2 -6.63 -2.57 7.86
N GLY A 3 -5.70 -2.03 8.65
CA GLY A 3 -6.02 -1.19 9.81
C GLY A 3 -6.89 0.02 9.45
N ALA A 4 -6.86 0.45 8.19
CA ALA A 4 -7.72 1.52 7.67
C ALA A 4 -9.22 1.21 7.85
N ARG A 5 -9.68 -0.04 7.68
CA ARG A 5 -11.10 -0.40 7.86
C ARG A 5 -11.59 -0.28 9.30
N ASN A 6 -10.68 -0.41 10.26
CA ASN A 6 -10.97 -0.25 11.69
C ASN A 6 -10.65 1.16 12.18
N ASN A 7 -10.34 2.10 11.29
CA ASN A 7 -10.02 3.47 11.64
C ASN A 7 -11.33 4.21 12.00
N PRO A 8 -11.46 4.77 13.22
CA PRO A 8 -12.68 5.44 13.66
C PRO A 8 -13.03 6.70 12.84
N PHE A 9 -12.08 7.22 12.06
CA PHE A 9 -12.29 8.38 11.19
C PHE A 9 -12.68 8.00 9.76
N LEU A 10 -12.61 6.73 9.35
CA LEU A 10 -12.81 6.33 7.94
C LEU A 10 -14.17 6.76 7.38
N GLU A 11 -15.26 6.44 8.08
CA GLU A 11 -16.62 6.80 7.65
C GLU A 11 -16.81 8.32 7.56
N ARG A 12 -16.16 9.08 8.45
CA ARG A 12 -16.23 10.56 8.43
C ARG A 12 -15.38 11.14 7.32
N PHE A 13 -14.20 10.56 7.08
CA PHE A 13 -13.34 10.90 5.97
C PHE A 13 -14.04 10.71 4.62
N TYR A 14 -14.79 9.61 4.42
CA TYR A 14 -15.54 9.43 3.18
C TYR A 14 -16.62 10.49 2.95
N ARG A 15 -17.18 11.08 4.00
CA ARG A 15 -18.22 12.13 3.90
C ARG A 15 -17.63 13.52 3.74
N GLU A 16 -16.57 13.83 4.50
CA GLU A 16 -15.93 15.15 4.54
C GLU A 16 -14.40 15.00 4.53
N PRO A 17 -13.77 14.62 3.39
CA PRO A 17 -12.33 14.34 3.34
C PRO A 17 -11.49 15.49 3.88
N GLN A 18 -11.79 16.73 3.47
CA GLN A 18 -11.06 17.94 3.88
C GLN A 18 -11.04 18.17 5.40
N ARG A 19 -12.06 17.68 6.13
CA ARG A 19 -12.17 17.89 7.58
C ARG A 19 -11.52 16.78 8.40
N TYR A 20 -11.50 15.57 7.87
CA TYR A 20 -11.08 14.38 8.61
C TYR A 20 -9.80 13.73 8.05
N ALA A 21 -9.20 14.27 6.99
CA ALA A 21 -7.98 13.72 6.38
C ALA A 21 -6.84 13.61 7.40
N LEU A 22 -6.50 14.69 8.10
CA LEU A 22 -5.42 14.65 9.10
C LEU A 22 -5.68 13.63 10.21
N ALA A 23 -6.89 13.63 10.78
CA ALA A 23 -7.26 12.67 11.83
C ALA A 23 -7.18 11.21 11.33
N MET A 24 -7.66 10.96 10.11
CA MET A 24 -7.57 9.66 9.45
C MET A 24 -6.11 9.23 9.26
N GLN A 25 -5.25 10.10 8.74
CA GLN A 25 -3.84 9.80 8.49
C GLN A 25 -3.04 9.59 9.78
N LEU A 26 -3.26 10.41 10.82
CA LEU A 26 -2.60 10.22 12.12
C LEU A 26 -3.02 8.92 12.81
N ALA A 27 -4.29 8.55 12.70
CA ALA A 27 -4.76 7.26 13.20
C ALA A 27 -4.13 6.08 12.44
N CYS A 28 -4.00 6.19 11.11
CA CYS A 28 -3.27 5.20 10.30
C CYS A 28 -1.80 5.10 10.74
N LEU A 29 -1.10 6.24 10.84
CA LEU A 29 0.30 6.31 11.25
C LEU A 29 0.53 5.64 12.61
N ASN A 30 -0.33 5.92 13.61
CA ASN A 30 -0.24 5.29 14.92
C ASN A 30 -0.46 3.76 14.87
N GLN A 31 -1.42 3.30 14.07
CA GLN A 31 -1.62 1.87 13.84
C GLN A 31 -0.39 1.24 13.17
N ARG A 32 0.28 1.94 12.25
CA ARG A 32 1.49 1.44 11.57
C ARG A 32 2.67 1.31 12.51
N VAL A 33 2.88 2.29 13.39
CA VAL A 33 3.94 2.21 14.42
C VAL A 33 3.71 1.01 15.34
N THR A 34 2.48 0.82 15.80
CA THR A 34 2.11 -0.35 16.62
C THR A 34 2.39 -1.66 15.89
N GLN A 35 2.03 -1.76 14.60
CA GLN A 35 2.30 -2.94 13.77
C GLN A 35 3.81 -3.19 13.62
N LEU A 36 4.60 -2.15 13.41
CA LEU A 36 6.06 -2.25 13.30
C LEU A 36 6.70 -2.77 14.59
N GLN A 37 6.24 -2.31 15.76
CA GLN A 37 6.72 -2.80 17.05
C GLN A 37 6.41 -4.28 17.26
N GLN A 38 5.19 -4.71 16.89
CA GLN A 38 4.80 -6.12 16.93
C GLN A 38 5.63 -6.97 15.98
N TRP A 39 5.85 -6.50 14.76
CA TRP A 39 6.69 -7.19 13.76
C TRP A 39 8.13 -7.30 14.23
N HIS A 40 8.68 -6.22 14.78
CA HIS A 40 10.04 -6.23 15.32
C HIS A 40 10.20 -7.31 16.41
N SER A 41 9.23 -7.40 17.33
CA SER A 41 9.22 -8.40 18.40
C SER A 41 9.09 -9.83 17.86
N ALA A 42 8.19 -10.04 16.90
CA ALA A 42 8.01 -11.33 16.23
C ALA A 42 9.28 -11.79 15.48
N MET A 43 9.94 -10.86 14.78
CA MET A 43 11.18 -11.14 14.05
C MET A 43 12.34 -11.47 15.00
N LEU A 44 12.45 -10.80 16.15
CA LEU A 44 13.42 -11.16 17.20
C LEU A 44 13.17 -12.58 17.75
N ALA A 45 11.91 -13.02 17.77
CA ALA A 45 11.52 -14.40 18.11
C ALA A 45 11.70 -15.40 16.95
N GLY A 46 12.30 -14.98 15.83
CA GLY A 46 12.57 -15.86 14.68
C GLY A 46 11.36 -16.13 13.77
N GLN A 47 10.27 -15.38 13.92
CA GLN A 47 9.09 -15.55 13.07
C GLN A 47 9.27 -14.91 11.69
N ARG A 48 8.72 -15.56 10.66
CA ARG A 48 8.63 -15.01 9.30
C ARG A 48 7.33 -14.23 9.17
N MET A 49 7.41 -13.02 8.62
CA MET A 49 6.27 -12.11 8.51
C MET A 49 5.89 -11.91 7.05
N ILE A 50 4.58 -11.96 6.77
CA ILE A 50 4.00 -11.56 5.49
C ILE A 50 2.90 -10.55 5.80
N GLY A 51 2.88 -9.42 5.10
CA GLY A 51 1.87 -8.39 5.34
C GLY A 51 1.65 -7.48 4.13
N ASN A 52 0.49 -6.83 4.11
CA ASN A 52 0.10 -5.86 3.08
C ASN A 52 0.53 -4.43 3.43
N PHE A 53 1.63 -4.31 4.19
CA PHE A 53 2.07 -3.08 4.82
C PHE A 53 3.54 -2.81 4.52
N LEU A 54 3.80 -1.58 4.06
CA LEU A 54 5.13 -1.01 3.89
C LEU A 54 5.08 0.41 4.45
N PHE A 55 5.94 0.73 5.42
CA PHE A 55 5.91 2.02 6.11
C PHE A 55 6.13 3.20 5.15
N ALA A 56 7.02 3.02 4.16
CA ALA A 56 7.28 4.02 3.12
C ALA A 56 6.02 4.44 2.31
N ARG A 57 4.98 3.61 2.30
CA ARG A 57 3.69 3.87 1.64
C ARG A 57 2.78 4.79 2.45
N ASP A 58 2.98 4.92 3.77
CA ASP A 58 2.08 5.68 4.63
C ASP A 58 2.08 7.17 4.24
N ARG A 59 3.29 7.72 4.03
CA ARG A 59 3.47 9.11 3.58
C ARG A 59 2.86 9.37 2.19
N VAL A 60 2.76 8.37 1.31
CA VAL A 60 2.10 8.53 0.00
C VAL A 60 0.65 8.95 0.18
N TYR A 61 -0.10 8.24 1.03
CA TYR A 61 -1.49 8.59 1.30
C TYR A 61 -1.62 9.96 1.96
N ALA A 62 -0.78 10.27 2.95
CA ALA A 62 -0.76 11.59 3.57
C ALA A 62 -0.57 12.70 2.54
N SER A 63 0.41 12.57 1.64
CA SER A 63 0.70 13.58 0.59
C SER A 63 -0.42 13.75 -0.45
N LEU A 64 -1.29 12.76 -0.62
CA LEU A 64 -2.41 12.82 -1.57
C LEU A 64 -3.69 13.37 -0.93
N THR A 65 -3.80 13.33 0.40
CA THR A 65 -5.03 13.69 1.12
C THR A 65 -4.92 14.95 1.96
N LEU A 66 -3.73 15.30 2.43
CA LEU A 66 -3.49 16.45 3.29
C LEU A 66 -3.09 17.67 2.48
N ASP A 67 -3.48 18.85 2.95
CA ASP A 67 -2.91 20.09 2.45
C ASP A 67 -1.46 20.29 2.95
N THR A 68 -0.83 21.37 2.52
CA THR A 68 0.59 21.66 2.81
C THR A 68 0.87 21.76 4.31
N ASP A 69 -0.01 22.43 5.07
CA ASP A 69 0.22 22.68 6.50
C ASP A 69 -0.05 21.41 7.31
N GLU A 70 -1.11 20.67 6.96
CA GLU A 70 -1.42 19.37 7.55
C GLU A 70 -0.35 18.32 7.24
N LEU A 71 0.20 18.30 6.02
CA LEU A 71 1.28 17.40 5.64
C LEU A 71 2.57 17.72 6.40
N ALA A 72 2.90 19.01 6.57
CA ALA A 72 4.06 19.42 7.37
C ALA A 72 3.91 18.99 8.84
N LEU A 73 2.71 19.11 9.41
CA LEU A 73 2.41 18.63 10.74
C LEU A 73 2.52 17.10 10.84
N TYR A 74 1.95 16.37 9.87
CA TYR A 74 2.08 14.91 9.77
C TYR A 74 3.54 14.48 9.74
N ASP A 75 4.37 15.10 8.91
CA ASP A 75 5.80 14.78 8.78
C ASP A 75 6.55 15.06 10.10
N ALA A 76 6.25 16.17 10.77
CA ALA A 76 6.85 16.52 12.05
C ALA A 76 6.46 15.55 13.19
N LEU A 77 5.25 14.98 13.13
CA LEU A 77 4.81 13.96 14.08
C LEU A 77 5.41 12.60 13.75
N ALA A 78 5.43 12.21 12.47
CA ALA A 78 6.04 10.97 12.00
C ALA A 78 7.53 10.88 12.37
N ALA A 79 8.28 11.97 12.21
CA ALA A 79 9.69 12.04 12.58
C ALA A 79 9.97 11.87 14.08
N ARG A 80 8.97 12.13 14.94
CA ARG A 80 9.07 11.95 16.41
C ARG A 80 8.70 10.54 16.85
N LEU A 81 8.03 9.77 16.00
CA LEU A 81 7.68 8.40 16.30
C LEU A 81 8.95 7.56 16.20
N GLN A 82 9.33 6.94 17.32
CA GLN A 82 10.44 5.98 17.38
C GLN A 82 9.99 4.63 16.82
N ALA A 83 9.65 4.61 15.54
CA ALA A 83 9.27 3.38 14.84
C ALA A 83 10.52 2.53 14.59
N PRO A 84 10.50 1.22 14.91
CA PRO A 84 11.61 0.34 14.57
C PRO A 84 11.73 0.23 13.04
N ALA A 85 12.96 0.12 12.55
CA ALA A 85 13.21 -0.08 11.12
C ALA A 85 12.47 -1.32 10.61
N GLN A 86 11.75 -1.17 9.49
CA GLN A 86 11.06 -2.27 8.86
C GLN A 86 12.06 -3.09 8.05
N ARG A 87 12.39 -4.30 8.50
CA ARG A 87 13.18 -5.22 7.68
C ARG A 87 12.27 -5.89 6.65
N VAL A 88 12.60 -5.73 5.37
CA VAL A 88 11.85 -6.28 4.25
C VAL A 88 12.79 -7.09 3.36
N ASP A 89 12.46 -8.36 3.11
CA ASP A 89 13.27 -9.22 2.25
C ASP A 89 12.77 -9.22 0.78
N LEU A 90 11.51 -8.87 0.55
CA LEU A 90 10.88 -8.73 -0.77
C LEU A 90 9.62 -7.86 -0.68
N VAL A 91 9.44 -6.97 -1.66
CA VAL A 91 8.15 -6.30 -1.91
C VAL A 91 7.52 -6.85 -3.19
N ILE A 92 6.24 -7.19 -3.12
CA ILE A 92 5.42 -7.52 -4.29
C ILE A 92 4.49 -6.33 -4.54
N MET A 93 4.75 -5.58 -5.61
CA MET A 93 3.97 -4.41 -6.03
C MET A 93 2.94 -4.86 -7.07
N LEU A 94 1.66 -4.78 -6.72
CA LEU A 94 0.56 -5.10 -7.63
C LEU A 94 0.18 -3.84 -8.43
N GLN A 95 0.48 -3.85 -9.71
CA GLN A 95 0.22 -2.75 -10.63
C GLN A 95 -1.12 -2.94 -11.34
N ALA A 96 -1.88 -1.85 -11.48
CA ALA A 96 -3.10 -1.79 -12.26
C ALA A 96 -3.26 -0.38 -12.83
N THR A 97 -3.87 -0.27 -14.00
CA THR A 97 -4.25 1.02 -14.58
C THR A 97 -5.40 1.67 -13.79
N PRO A 98 -5.54 3.00 -13.78
CA PRO A 98 -6.66 3.69 -13.11
C PRO A 98 -8.04 3.18 -13.54
N SER A 99 -8.24 2.89 -14.82
CA SER A 99 -9.49 2.32 -15.35
C SER A 99 -9.84 0.96 -14.71
N LEU A 100 -8.87 0.05 -14.64
CA LEU A 100 -9.01 -1.24 -13.96
C LEU A 100 -9.26 -1.09 -12.45
N LEU A 101 -8.60 -0.12 -11.80
CA LEU A 101 -8.84 0.17 -10.38
C LEU A 101 -10.27 0.66 -10.15
N ARG A 102 -10.78 1.57 -11.01
CA ARG A 102 -12.17 2.04 -10.99
C ARG A 102 -13.16 0.88 -11.13
N GLU A 103 -12.93 -0.02 -12.09
CA GLU A 103 -13.77 -1.20 -12.28
C GLU A 103 -13.81 -2.08 -11.03
N ARG A 104 -12.66 -2.32 -10.39
CA ARG A 104 -12.56 -3.10 -9.15
C ARG A 104 -13.24 -2.44 -7.97
N ILE A 105 -13.14 -1.10 -7.83
CA ILE A 105 -13.85 -0.33 -6.81
C ILE A 105 -15.36 -0.46 -7.02
N ALA A 106 -15.84 -0.26 -8.25
CA ALA A 106 -17.26 -0.37 -8.59
C ALA A 106 -17.80 -1.78 -8.31
N ARG A 107 -17.06 -2.83 -8.69
CA ARG A 107 -17.41 -4.22 -8.43
C ARG A 107 -17.49 -4.54 -6.94
N ARG A 108 -16.60 -3.95 -6.14
CA ARG A 108 -16.57 -4.15 -4.68
C ARG A 108 -17.75 -3.46 -3.97
N GLY A 109 -18.23 -2.34 -4.52
CA GLY A 109 -19.48 -1.71 -4.09
C GLY A 109 -19.49 -1.15 -2.66
N LEU A 110 -18.33 -0.73 -2.12
CA LEU A 110 -18.28 -0.13 -0.79
C LEU A 110 -18.86 1.30 -0.83
N PRO A 111 -19.86 1.64 -0.01
CA PRO A 111 -20.52 2.95 -0.06
C PRO A 111 -19.56 4.14 0.05
N GLY A 112 -18.55 4.05 0.92
CA GLY A 112 -17.56 5.09 1.13
C GLY A 112 -16.61 5.33 -0.04
N GLU A 113 -16.44 4.37 -0.94
CA GLU A 113 -15.51 4.48 -2.08
C GLU A 113 -16.14 5.13 -3.32
N SER A 114 -17.44 5.43 -3.29
CA SER A 114 -18.18 6.00 -4.42
C SER A 114 -17.67 7.38 -4.86
N GLY A 115 -17.06 8.14 -3.95
CA GLY A 115 -16.47 9.46 -4.22
C GLY A 115 -15.05 9.42 -4.80
N ILE A 116 -14.47 8.24 -5.03
CA ILE A 116 -13.11 8.11 -5.57
C ILE A 116 -13.13 8.42 -7.09
N ASP A 117 -12.48 9.49 -7.50
CA ASP A 117 -12.41 9.94 -8.89
C ASP A 117 -11.15 9.43 -9.65
N ASP A 118 -11.16 9.62 -10.98
CA ASP A 118 -10.07 9.16 -11.85
C ASP A 118 -8.78 9.93 -11.61
N GLN A 119 -8.90 11.21 -11.26
CA GLN A 119 -7.75 12.05 -11.00
C GLN A 119 -6.99 11.58 -9.76
N TYR A 120 -7.71 11.20 -8.71
CA TYR A 120 -7.14 10.60 -7.51
C TYR A 120 -6.48 9.26 -7.82
N LEU A 121 -7.13 8.38 -8.58
CA LEU A 121 -6.54 7.09 -8.96
C LEU A 121 -5.27 7.26 -9.81
N GLN A 122 -5.25 8.26 -10.71
CA GLN A 122 -4.07 8.61 -11.47
C GLN A 122 -2.94 9.08 -10.55
N ARG A 123 -3.19 10.09 -9.69
CA ARG A 123 -2.18 10.59 -8.73
C ARG A 123 -1.66 9.48 -7.80
N LEU A 124 -2.52 8.58 -7.37
CA LEU A 124 -2.14 7.44 -6.54
C LEU A 124 -1.23 6.47 -7.29
N THR A 125 -1.55 6.15 -8.55
CA THR A 125 -0.75 5.28 -9.40
C THR A 125 0.63 5.90 -9.66
N ASP A 126 0.68 7.19 -9.97
CA ASP A 126 1.92 7.94 -10.19
C ASP A 126 2.79 7.97 -8.93
N ALA A 127 2.19 8.24 -7.77
CA ALA A 127 2.91 8.28 -6.49
C ALA A 127 3.49 6.91 -6.10
N TYR A 128 2.78 5.82 -6.40
CA TYR A 128 3.31 4.47 -6.22
C TYR A 128 4.44 4.15 -7.22
N GLY A 129 4.31 4.59 -8.47
CA GLY A 129 5.35 4.49 -9.48
C GLY A 129 6.64 5.15 -9.00
N GLU A 130 6.56 6.39 -8.52
CA GLU A 130 7.68 7.14 -7.96
C GLU A 130 8.28 6.48 -6.71
N LEU A 131 7.43 6.05 -5.77
CA LEU A 131 7.88 5.34 -4.56
C LEU A 131 8.72 4.13 -4.94
N PHE A 132 8.20 3.24 -5.78
CA PHE A 132 8.89 2.01 -6.12
C PHE A 132 10.02 2.20 -7.14
N HIS A 133 10.01 3.27 -7.94
CA HIS A 133 11.16 3.68 -8.74
C HIS A 133 12.36 4.03 -7.86
N ARG A 134 12.13 4.70 -6.71
CA ARG A 134 13.19 5.11 -5.78
C ARG A 134 13.50 4.09 -4.69
N TYR A 135 12.60 3.16 -4.40
CA TYR A 135 12.74 2.20 -3.32
C TYR A 135 13.95 1.27 -3.51
N ASP A 136 14.86 1.28 -2.53
CA ASP A 136 16.12 0.54 -2.53
C ASP A 136 16.41 -0.16 -1.19
N GLU A 137 15.41 -0.33 -0.34
CA GLU A 137 15.56 -1.07 0.93
C GLU A 137 15.44 -2.59 0.74
N ALA A 138 14.70 -3.05 -0.29
CA ALA A 138 14.53 -4.47 -0.60
C ALA A 138 14.38 -4.71 -2.12
N PRO A 139 14.51 -5.97 -2.59
CA PRO A 139 14.08 -6.36 -3.92
C PRO A 139 12.58 -6.09 -4.14
N VAL A 140 12.22 -5.66 -5.35
CA VAL A 140 10.83 -5.39 -5.75
C VAL A 140 10.45 -6.25 -6.95
N LEU A 141 9.39 -7.04 -6.79
CA LEU A 141 8.70 -7.72 -7.87
C LEU A 141 7.45 -6.92 -8.24
N ILE A 142 7.44 -6.35 -9.44
CA ILE A 142 6.29 -5.61 -9.98
C ILE A 142 5.44 -6.59 -10.78
N VAL A 143 4.16 -6.70 -10.43
CA VAL A 143 3.20 -7.64 -11.00
C VAL A 143 2.07 -6.85 -11.64
N ASP A 144 1.97 -6.90 -12.97
CA ASP A 144 0.80 -6.39 -13.68
C ASP A 144 -0.41 -7.28 -13.37
N THR A 145 -1.52 -6.68 -12.94
CA THR A 145 -2.74 -7.39 -12.55
C THR A 145 -3.88 -7.29 -13.56
N ALA A 146 -3.63 -6.79 -14.78
CA ALA A 146 -4.65 -6.68 -15.83
C ALA A 146 -5.21 -8.06 -16.24
N HIS A 147 -4.32 -9.03 -16.43
CA HIS A 147 -4.66 -10.40 -16.82
C HIS A 147 -4.10 -11.45 -15.85
N PHE A 148 -3.89 -11.04 -14.60
CA PHE A 148 -3.27 -11.88 -13.58
C PHE A 148 -4.16 -11.93 -12.33
N ASN A 149 -4.70 -13.10 -12.01
CA ASN A 149 -5.58 -13.33 -10.86
C ASN A 149 -5.12 -14.54 -10.02
N PRO A 150 -4.07 -14.40 -9.20
CA PRO A 150 -3.54 -15.49 -8.38
C PRO A 150 -4.48 -15.89 -7.22
N VAL A 151 -5.60 -15.19 -7.02
CA VAL A 151 -6.58 -15.50 -5.98
C VAL A 151 -7.52 -16.62 -6.44
N ASP A 152 -7.99 -16.55 -7.69
CA ASP A 152 -8.96 -17.51 -8.23
C ASP A 152 -8.38 -18.40 -9.35
N ASN A 153 -7.09 -18.28 -9.65
CA ASN A 153 -6.40 -19.06 -10.69
C ASN A 153 -5.09 -19.68 -10.17
N ASP A 154 -5.08 -21.00 -10.02
CA ASP A 154 -3.93 -21.79 -9.56
C ASP A 154 -2.72 -21.73 -10.51
N VAL A 155 -2.93 -21.49 -11.80
CA VAL A 155 -1.84 -21.32 -12.77
C VAL A 155 -1.14 -19.99 -12.52
N ASP A 156 -1.91 -18.93 -12.30
CA ASP A 156 -1.38 -17.61 -11.98
C ASP A 156 -0.64 -17.64 -10.64
N PHE A 157 -1.21 -18.28 -9.63
CA PHE A 157 -0.57 -18.47 -8.33
C PHE A 157 0.80 -19.17 -8.45
N ARG A 158 0.85 -20.30 -9.17
CA ARG A 158 2.11 -21.03 -9.42
C ARG A 158 3.11 -20.20 -10.21
N THR A 159 2.63 -19.40 -11.16
CA THR A 159 3.48 -18.48 -11.93
C THR A 159 4.13 -17.42 -11.05
N LEU A 160 3.38 -16.81 -10.12
CA LEU A 160 3.93 -15.88 -9.13
C LEU A 160 4.96 -16.55 -8.23
N LEU A 161 4.67 -17.74 -7.71
CA LEU A 161 5.60 -18.46 -6.84
C LEU A 161 6.92 -18.77 -7.57
N SER A 162 6.85 -19.32 -8.78
CA SER A 162 8.02 -19.58 -9.61
C SER A 162 8.80 -18.30 -9.89
N ARG A 163 8.11 -17.17 -10.11
CA ARG A 163 8.77 -15.88 -10.32
C ARG A 163 9.50 -15.37 -9.07
N ILE A 164 8.93 -15.57 -7.89
CA ILE A 164 9.55 -15.22 -6.60
C ILE A 164 10.81 -16.08 -6.37
N GLU A 165 10.71 -17.40 -6.54
CA GLU A 165 11.80 -18.35 -6.31
C GLU A 165 12.99 -18.13 -7.24
N ASN A 166 12.70 -17.78 -8.50
CA ASN A 166 13.70 -17.56 -9.55
C ASN A 166 14.13 -16.10 -9.67
N MET A 167 13.64 -15.20 -8.82
CA MET A 167 14.02 -13.80 -8.87
C MET A 167 15.53 -13.66 -8.64
N ARG A 168 16.18 -12.93 -9.54
CA ARG A 168 17.59 -12.55 -9.44
C ARG A 168 17.70 -11.03 -9.52
N GLY A 169 18.47 -10.44 -8.61
CA GLY A 169 18.66 -9.00 -8.55
C GLY A 169 17.56 -8.24 -7.80
N ARG A 170 17.61 -6.91 -7.90
CA ARG A 170 16.78 -6.00 -7.09
C ARG A 170 15.41 -5.69 -7.67
N ARG A 171 15.21 -5.92 -8.97
CA ARG A 171 13.96 -5.59 -9.68
C ARG A 171 13.59 -6.72 -10.62
N ALA A 172 12.32 -7.11 -10.59
CA ALA A 172 11.76 -8.05 -11.54
C ALA A 172 10.34 -7.62 -11.92
N PHE A 173 9.92 -8.00 -13.11
CA PHE A 173 8.58 -7.73 -13.63
C PHE A 173 7.87 -9.05 -13.96
N LEU A 174 6.57 -9.10 -13.71
CA LEU A 174 5.67 -10.17 -14.13
C LEU A 174 4.50 -9.51 -14.87
N ASN A 175 4.40 -9.77 -16.17
CA ASN A 175 3.29 -9.32 -17.00
C ASN A 175 2.78 -10.52 -17.80
N LEU A 176 1.51 -10.86 -17.65
CA LEU A 176 0.84 -11.85 -18.48
C LEU A 176 0.10 -11.12 -19.60
N VAL A 177 0.42 -11.47 -20.84
CA VAL A 177 -0.34 -11.00 -22.01
C VAL A 177 -1.61 -11.83 -22.11
N ALA A 178 -2.74 -11.19 -22.42
CA ALA A 178 -3.99 -11.90 -22.72
C ALA A 178 -3.74 -12.95 -23.83
N SER A 179 -4.17 -14.19 -23.59
CA SER A 179 -4.18 -15.26 -24.59
C SER A 179 -5.33 -15.10 -25.57
#